data_AF-A0A833RE85-F1
#
_entry.id   AF-A0A833RE85-F1
#
_cell.length_a   1.000
_cell.length_b   1.000
_cell.length_c   1.000
_cell.angle_alpha   90.00
_cell.angle_beta   90.00
_cell.angle_gamma   90.00
#
_symmetry.space_group_name_H-M   'P 1'
#
loop_
_entity.id
_entity.type
_entity.pdbx_description
1 polymer ?
#
loop_
_entity_poly.entity_id
_entity_poly.type
_entity_poly.pdbx_seq_one_letter_code
_entity_poly.pdbx_strand_id
1 'polypeptide(L)'
;MAPFDLLARAQFTACQRQLIYFLPKSSAQIEFRYNPNPNFRRRGALVVNSNGGVLNNVAEKKQESVNVAEKKVDTNLNNELTVVMKFGGSSVATADRMKEVAVLIRSFPEERPVIVLSAMGKTTNKLLAAGEKAVNCGAFKIDEIEEFMFIRDLHLRTIDDLGIDTSTISGLLTRLEQLLTAIAMMKELTPRSRDYLVSFGECMSTRIFTAYLNKIGIKARQYDAFDMGVITTDDFTNAEILEATYPAVAKRLYEDWIREPAIPIVTGFLGKGWKLGAITTLGRGGSDLTATTIGKALGLREIQVWKDVDGVLTCDPNIHPAAKPVPHLTFEEAAELAYFGAQVLHPQSMKPASESDTPVRVKNSYNPQAPGTIITRERDLSKAVLTSIVLKSNITMLDIVSTRMLGQHGFLAKVFSIFNDLRISVDSVATSEVSVSLTLDPKKLPCDDAIHEESELDHLVEELEKIAVVNLLQNRSIISLIGNVECSSLILEKAFSVLRNNGVNVQMISQGASKVNISLVVNDSEAKQGVRALHSAFFEKEENYFSSANGHF
;
A
#
# COMPACT_ATOMS: atom_id res chain seq x y z
N MET A 1 -40.24 -32.24 43.53
CA MET A 1 -41.20 -31.31 44.15
C MET A 1 -41.03 -29.95 43.49
N ALA A 2 -42.13 -29.30 43.10
CA ALA A 2 -42.24 -27.84 43.01
C ALA A 2 -43.14 -27.39 44.18
N PRO A 3 -42.99 -26.15 44.70
CA PRO A 3 -43.69 -24.95 44.20
C PRO A 3 -42.70 -23.90 43.61
N PHE A 4 -43.06 -22.88 42.81
CA PHE A 4 -44.06 -21.78 42.94
C PHE A 4 -43.74 -20.82 44.13
N ASP A 5 -43.88 -19.48 44.06
CA ASP A 5 -44.49 -18.60 43.06
C ASP A 5 -43.95 -17.12 43.12
N LEU A 6 -44.54 -16.20 42.34
CA LEU A 6 -44.43 -14.71 42.33
C LEU A 6 -43.12 -14.13 41.74
N LEU A 7 -43.06 -13.55 40.53
CA LEU A 7 -44.05 -13.17 39.49
C LEU A 7 -44.86 -11.85 39.69
N ALA A 8 -45.07 -11.14 38.57
CA ALA A 8 -45.72 -9.83 38.34
C ALA A 8 -44.91 -8.57 38.76
N ARG A 9 -44.80 -7.48 37.97
CA ARG A 9 -45.40 -7.07 36.67
C ARG A 9 -44.29 -6.53 35.72
N ALA A 10 -44.24 -6.65 34.38
CA ALA A 10 -45.14 -7.05 33.28
C ALA A 10 -45.78 -5.92 32.42
N GLN A 11 -45.27 -5.74 31.19
CA GLN A 11 -45.92 -5.32 29.92
C GLN A 11 -44.90 -5.57 28.77
N PHE A 12 -45.11 -6.46 27.77
CA PHE A 12 -46.01 -6.41 26.59
C PHE A 12 -45.69 -5.25 25.63
N THR A 13 -45.52 -5.40 24.29
CA THR A 13 -45.65 -6.52 23.30
C THR A 13 -44.61 -6.26 22.16
N ALA A 14 -44.25 -7.07 21.15
CA ALA A 14 -44.76 -8.29 20.46
C ALA A 14 -43.53 -9.10 19.91
N CYS A 15 -43.52 -10.36 19.43
CA CYS A 15 -44.39 -11.28 18.64
C CYS A 15 -43.99 -11.42 17.14
N GLN A 16 -44.27 -12.57 16.51
CA GLN A 16 -43.68 -13.04 15.22
C GLN A 16 -44.64 -12.99 14.02
N ARG A 17 -44.09 -12.98 12.78
CA ARG A 17 -44.65 -13.46 11.48
C ARG A 17 -43.54 -13.43 10.40
N GLN A 18 -43.49 -14.26 9.34
CA GLN A 18 -44.21 -15.49 8.98
C GLN A 18 -43.40 -16.28 7.91
N LEU A 19 -43.56 -17.61 7.80
CA LEU A 19 -42.89 -18.47 6.80
C LEU A 19 -43.76 -18.70 5.55
N ILE A 20 -43.19 -18.72 4.34
CA ILE A 20 -43.76 -19.39 3.14
C ILE A 20 -42.66 -20.06 2.28
N TYR A 21 -42.77 -21.40 2.17
CA TYR A 21 -42.36 -22.35 1.10
C TYR A 21 -41.36 -21.96 -0.03
N PHE A 22 -40.38 -22.85 -0.30
CA PHE A 22 -40.48 -23.85 -1.40
C PHE A 22 -39.42 -24.98 -1.32
N LEU A 23 -39.75 -26.16 -1.87
CA LEU A 23 -38.93 -27.39 -2.05
C LEU A 23 -39.57 -28.24 -3.17
N PRO A 24 -38.90 -29.26 -3.77
CA PRO A 24 -37.48 -29.44 -4.08
C PRO A 24 -37.22 -30.05 -5.51
N LYS A 25 -35.94 -30.39 -5.79
CA LYS A 25 -35.43 -31.30 -6.86
C LYS A 25 -35.49 -30.86 -8.34
N SER A 26 -34.33 -30.83 -8.97
CA SER A 26 -33.93 -31.87 -9.94
C SER A 26 -32.39 -31.94 -10.06
N SER A 27 -31.87 -33.00 -10.66
CA SER A 27 -30.42 -33.32 -10.67
C SER A 27 -29.81 -33.13 -12.05
N ALA A 28 -28.64 -32.52 -12.14
CA ALA A 28 -27.77 -32.55 -13.32
C ALA A 28 -26.29 -32.54 -12.91
N GLN A 29 -25.55 -33.58 -13.26
CA GLN A 29 -24.08 -33.57 -13.21
C GLN A 29 -23.56 -32.90 -14.48
N ILE A 30 -22.47 -32.12 -14.36
CA ILE A 30 -21.74 -31.56 -15.52
C ILE A 30 -20.35 -32.19 -15.54
N GLU A 31 -20.14 -33.19 -16.39
CA GLU A 31 -18.79 -33.64 -16.75
C GLU A 31 -18.14 -32.59 -17.66
N PHE A 32 -17.03 -32.00 -17.23
CA PHE A 32 -16.14 -31.25 -18.13
C PHE A 32 -15.19 -32.23 -18.83
N ARG A 33 -15.45 -32.54 -20.10
CA ARG A 33 -14.50 -33.27 -20.95
C ARG A 33 -13.66 -32.32 -21.78
N TYR A 34 -12.34 -32.37 -21.56
CA TYR A 34 -11.33 -31.68 -22.34
C TYR A 34 -11.17 -32.34 -23.72
N ASN A 35 -10.99 -31.57 -24.79
CA ASN A 35 -10.73 -32.09 -26.14
C ASN A 35 -9.82 -31.14 -26.94
N PRO A 36 -8.57 -31.55 -27.29
CA PRO A 36 -7.61 -30.66 -27.94
C PRO A 36 -7.51 -30.86 -29.47
N ASN A 37 -7.80 -29.82 -30.24
CA ASN A 37 -6.94 -29.36 -31.36
C ASN A 37 -7.44 -28.03 -31.98
N PRO A 38 -6.56 -27.16 -32.49
CA PRO A 38 -6.94 -25.93 -33.18
C PRO A 38 -7.05 -26.13 -34.70
N ASN A 39 -7.92 -25.34 -35.34
CA ASN A 39 -7.76 -24.70 -36.67
C ASN A 39 -9.13 -24.37 -37.29
N PHE A 40 -9.47 -23.08 -37.46
CA PHE A 40 -9.72 -22.43 -38.77
C PHE A 40 -10.25 -20.99 -38.59
N ARG A 41 -9.72 -20.05 -39.39
CA ARG A 41 -10.36 -18.75 -39.67
C ARG A 41 -11.19 -18.87 -40.96
N ARG A 42 -12.41 -18.33 -41.00
CA ARG A 42 -12.89 -17.48 -42.11
C ARG A 42 -14.22 -16.77 -41.83
N ARG A 43 -14.45 -15.68 -42.57
CA ARG A 43 -15.71 -14.91 -42.58
C ARG A 43 -16.78 -15.66 -43.38
N GLY A 44 -18.05 -15.49 -43.00
CA GLY A 44 -19.21 -15.83 -43.81
C GLY A 44 -20.44 -15.11 -43.26
N ALA A 45 -21.03 -14.19 -44.04
CA ALA A 45 -22.33 -13.62 -43.71
C ALA A 45 -23.43 -14.51 -44.31
N LEU A 46 -24.60 -14.58 -43.66
CA LEU A 46 -25.78 -15.17 -44.26
C LEU A 46 -27.00 -14.30 -44.01
N VAL A 47 -27.73 -13.98 -45.08
CA VAL A 47 -29.01 -13.28 -45.03
C VAL A 47 -30.12 -14.33 -44.99
N VAL A 48 -31.13 -14.10 -44.16
CA VAL A 48 -32.41 -14.83 -44.22
C VAL A 48 -33.51 -13.78 -44.29
N ASN A 49 -34.46 -13.96 -45.22
CA ASN A 49 -35.54 -13.03 -45.48
C ASN A 49 -36.79 -13.81 -45.95
N SER A 50 -37.93 -13.63 -45.29
CA SER A 50 -39.19 -14.25 -45.70
C SER A 50 -40.43 -13.53 -45.12
N ASN A 51 -40.99 -12.63 -45.93
CA ASN A 51 -42.42 -12.37 -46.18
C ASN A 51 -43.46 -12.43 -45.04
N GLY A 52 -44.28 -11.36 -44.92
CA GLY A 52 -45.67 -11.52 -44.48
C GLY A 52 -46.42 -10.26 -44.03
N GLY A 53 -47.43 -9.84 -44.79
CA GLY A 53 -48.53 -8.99 -44.30
C GLY A 53 -48.44 -7.48 -44.57
N VAL A 54 -49.48 -6.93 -45.20
CA VAL A 54 -49.72 -5.48 -45.38
C VAL A 54 -51.05 -5.12 -44.71
N LEU A 55 -51.09 -4.03 -43.95
CA LEU A 55 -52.29 -3.24 -43.66
C LEU A 55 -51.87 -1.78 -43.37
N ASN A 56 -52.78 -0.82 -43.62
CA ASN A 56 -52.49 0.62 -43.69
C ASN A 56 -53.19 1.43 -42.59
N ASN A 57 -52.79 2.71 -42.48
CA ASN A 57 -53.44 3.84 -41.78
C ASN A 57 -53.19 3.94 -40.25
N VAL A 58 -53.05 5.12 -39.62
CA VAL A 58 -52.94 6.51 -40.14
C VAL A 58 -52.28 7.43 -39.08
N ALA A 59 -51.71 8.57 -39.54
CA ALA A 59 -51.22 9.72 -38.73
C ALA A 59 -50.01 9.46 -37.79
N GLU A 60 -49.20 10.47 -37.40
CA GLU A 60 -49.21 11.90 -37.77
C GLU A 60 -47.78 12.48 -37.92
N LYS A 61 -47.64 13.62 -38.61
CA LYS A 61 -46.36 14.33 -38.77
C LYS A 61 -46.16 15.38 -37.68
N LYS A 62 -44.93 15.46 -37.15
CA LYS A 62 -44.24 16.75 -36.99
C LYS A 62 -42.72 16.57 -37.02
N GLN A 63 -42.07 17.36 -37.87
CA GLN A 63 -40.63 17.58 -37.84
C GLN A 63 -40.38 18.88 -37.10
N GLU A 64 -39.54 18.89 -36.07
CA GLU A 64 -38.90 20.10 -35.57
C GLU A 64 -37.39 19.94 -35.70
N SER A 65 -36.80 20.78 -36.55
CA SER A 65 -35.37 20.81 -36.83
C SER A 65 -34.66 21.70 -35.82
N VAL A 66 -33.87 21.09 -34.93
CA VAL A 66 -32.91 21.82 -34.08
C VAL A 66 -31.51 21.47 -34.55
N ASN A 67 -30.81 22.45 -35.13
CA ASN A 67 -29.39 22.33 -35.44
C ASN A 67 -28.60 22.23 -34.13
N VAL A 68 -28.20 21.01 -33.74
CA VAL A 68 -27.14 20.82 -32.74
C VAL A 68 -25.83 21.23 -33.39
N ALA A 69 -25.46 22.49 -33.21
CA ALA A 69 -24.20 23.01 -33.74
C ALA A 69 -23.02 22.24 -33.12
N GLU A 70 -22.09 21.79 -33.96
CA GLU A 70 -20.82 21.22 -33.53
C GLU A 70 -19.99 22.27 -32.78
N LYS A 71 -20.16 22.32 -31.46
CA LYS A 71 -19.26 23.08 -30.59
C LYS A 71 -17.87 22.43 -30.67
N LYS A 72 -16.96 23.09 -31.38
CA LYS A 72 -15.51 22.81 -31.31
C LYS A 72 -15.09 22.72 -29.85
N VAL A 73 -14.67 21.53 -29.43
CA VAL A 73 -14.04 21.30 -28.11
C VAL A 73 -12.55 21.65 -28.26
N ASP A 74 -12.26 22.95 -28.35
CA ASP A 74 -10.94 23.41 -28.79
C ASP A 74 -10.58 24.81 -28.24
N THR A 75 -10.70 24.99 -26.91
CA THR A 75 -10.01 26.00 -26.07
C THR A 75 -10.29 25.69 -24.59
N ASN A 76 -9.37 25.03 -23.87
CA ASN A 76 -9.14 25.19 -22.40
C ASN A 76 -8.11 24.23 -21.75
N LEU A 77 -7.55 23.25 -22.48
CA LEU A 77 -6.59 22.23 -21.97
C LEU A 77 -5.38 22.77 -21.16
N ASN A 78 -5.03 24.05 -21.28
CA ASN A 78 -3.89 24.68 -20.60
C ASN A 78 -4.11 24.96 -19.09
N ASN A 79 -5.27 24.62 -18.50
CA ASN A 79 -5.59 24.95 -17.11
C ASN A 79 -6.27 23.82 -16.31
N GLU A 80 -6.02 22.56 -16.67
CA GLU A 80 -6.47 21.39 -15.91
C GLU A 80 -5.37 20.89 -14.94
N LEU A 81 -5.75 20.12 -13.91
CA LEU A 81 -4.79 19.43 -13.04
C LEU A 81 -4.17 18.25 -13.82
N THR A 82 -2.86 18.03 -13.72
CA THR A 82 -2.13 17.13 -14.63
C THR A 82 -1.53 15.89 -13.97
N VAL A 83 -1.10 16.01 -12.71
CA VAL A 83 -0.30 15.01 -11.98
C VAL A 83 -0.55 15.10 -10.47
N VAL A 84 -0.43 13.97 -9.74
CA VAL A 84 -0.27 14.02 -8.27
C VAL A 84 1.22 13.90 -7.94
N MET A 85 1.77 14.78 -7.11
CA MET A 85 3.13 14.68 -6.58
C MET A 85 3.09 14.41 -5.07
N LYS A 86 3.49 13.21 -4.68
CA LYS A 86 3.54 12.79 -3.28
C LYS A 86 4.96 12.88 -2.73
N PHE A 87 5.11 13.50 -1.56
CA PHE A 87 6.40 13.61 -0.85
C PHE A 87 6.34 12.88 0.49
N GLY A 88 7.31 11.98 0.73
CA GLY A 88 7.44 11.27 2.01
C GLY A 88 8.05 12.14 3.13
N GLY A 89 7.97 11.68 4.38
CA GLY A 89 8.40 12.48 5.53
C GLY A 89 9.86 12.94 5.51
N SER A 90 10.77 12.19 4.89
CA SER A 90 12.17 12.58 4.64
C SER A 90 12.33 13.72 3.62
N SER A 91 11.34 13.94 2.77
CA SER A 91 11.29 15.04 1.79
C SER A 91 10.71 16.34 2.38
N VAL A 92 10.12 16.28 3.57
CA VAL A 92 9.59 17.45 4.31
C VAL A 92 10.04 17.44 5.78
N ALA A 93 11.22 16.89 6.06
CA ALA A 93 11.72 16.70 7.43
C ALA A 93 12.21 17.98 8.11
N THR A 94 12.59 18.99 7.32
CA THR A 94 13.15 20.27 7.78
C THR A 94 12.68 21.40 6.85
N ALA A 95 12.89 22.64 7.26
CA ALA A 95 12.69 23.81 6.43
C ALA A 95 13.44 23.73 5.09
N ASP A 96 14.70 23.29 5.08
CA ASP A 96 15.49 23.23 3.84
C ASP A 96 14.99 22.16 2.87
N ARG A 97 14.56 20.99 3.37
CA ARG A 97 13.88 19.99 2.52
C ARG A 97 12.55 20.52 1.96
N MET A 98 11.81 21.34 2.72
CA MET A 98 10.64 22.06 2.17
C MET A 98 11.03 23.12 1.12
N LYS A 99 12.13 23.87 1.30
CA LYS A 99 12.65 24.81 0.28
C LYS A 99 12.97 24.05 -1.02
N GLU A 100 13.64 22.90 -0.93
CA GLU A 100 13.96 22.02 -2.06
C GLU A 100 12.69 21.51 -2.78
N VAL A 101 11.67 21.02 -2.04
CA VAL A 101 10.40 20.59 -2.64
C VAL A 101 9.67 21.75 -3.33
N ALA A 102 9.73 22.98 -2.80
CA ALA A 102 9.15 24.15 -3.46
C ALA A 102 9.90 24.55 -4.75
N VAL A 103 11.24 24.43 -4.77
CA VAL A 103 12.05 24.60 -5.99
C VAL A 103 11.70 23.55 -7.04
N LEU A 104 11.52 22.29 -6.62
CA LEU A 104 11.15 21.17 -7.47
C LEU A 104 9.77 21.37 -8.10
N ILE A 105 8.75 21.77 -7.33
CA ILE A 105 7.41 22.14 -7.86
C ILE A 105 7.53 23.26 -8.90
N ARG A 106 8.39 24.26 -8.64
CA ARG A 106 8.65 25.37 -9.58
C ARG A 106 9.44 24.96 -10.82
N SER A 107 10.18 23.86 -10.81
CA SER A 107 10.99 23.39 -11.96
C SER A 107 10.18 22.73 -13.09
N PHE A 108 8.89 22.48 -12.88
CA PHE A 108 7.95 21.96 -13.88
C PHE A 108 6.79 22.96 -14.11
N PRO A 109 7.06 24.17 -14.64
CA PRO A 109 6.05 25.25 -14.79
C PRO A 109 4.91 24.93 -15.77
N GLU A 110 5.05 23.88 -16.58
CA GLU A 110 4.00 23.28 -17.41
C GLU A 110 3.02 22.41 -16.63
N GLU A 111 3.45 21.75 -15.54
CA GLU A 111 2.62 20.86 -14.74
C GLU A 111 1.69 21.65 -13.79
N ARG A 112 0.51 21.08 -13.47
CA ARG A 112 -0.46 21.61 -12.51
C ARG A 112 -0.70 20.54 -11.44
N PRO A 113 0.22 20.41 -10.47
CA PRO A 113 0.22 19.27 -9.56
C PRO A 113 -0.80 19.41 -8.42
N VAL A 114 -1.37 18.29 -8.01
CA VAL A 114 -1.89 18.12 -6.64
C VAL A 114 -0.75 17.59 -5.77
N ILE A 115 -0.44 18.27 -4.67
CA ILE A 115 0.64 17.86 -3.76
C ILE A 115 0.04 17.05 -2.62
N VAL A 116 0.63 15.89 -2.32
CA VAL A 116 0.28 15.08 -1.14
C VAL A 116 1.50 15.00 -0.22
N LEU A 117 1.37 15.44 1.02
CA LEU A 117 2.47 15.43 1.99
C LEU A 117 2.21 14.42 3.11
N SER A 118 3.25 13.66 3.45
CA SER A 118 3.35 12.98 4.74
C SER A 118 3.71 13.95 5.88
N ALA A 119 3.64 13.47 7.13
CA ALA A 119 4.11 14.20 8.31
C ALA A 119 5.63 14.42 8.26
N MET A 120 6.12 15.45 8.96
CA MET A 120 7.55 15.82 8.93
C MET A 120 8.44 14.73 9.55
N GLY A 121 9.41 14.21 8.80
CA GLY A 121 10.46 13.32 9.32
C GLY A 121 9.93 12.07 10.03
N LYS A 122 10.09 12.02 11.36
CA LYS A 122 9.63 10.91 12.24
C LYS A 122 8.45 11.29 13.15
N THR A 123 7.76 12.40 12.87
CA THR A 123 6.72 12.95 13.77
C THR A 123 5.54 12.01 14.00
N THR A 124 5.10 11.22 13.01
CA THR A 124 4.05 10.20 13.23
C THR A 124 4.42 9.20 14.32
N ASN A 125 5.65 8.68 14.30
CA ASN A 125 6.12 7.72 15.31
C ASN A 125 6.28 8.38 16.68
N LYS A 126 6.75 9.65 16.73
CA LYS A 126 6.81 10.41 17.98
C LYS A 126 5.40 10.78 18.51
N LEU A 127 4.39 10.97 17.65
CA LEU A 127 2.99 11.19 18.07
C LEU A 127 2.41 9.93 18.74
N LEU A 128 2.67 8.74 18.17
CA LEU A 128 2.28 7.47 18.79
C LEU A 128 2.94 7.28 20.17
N ALA A 129 4.26 7.38 20.23
CA ALA A 129 5.02 7.26 21.47
C ALA A 129 4.64 8.33 22.52
N ALA A 130 4.24 9.54 22.09
CA ALA A 130 3.70 10.56 22.99
C ALA A 130 2.38 10.12 23.63
N GLY A 131 1.48 9.49 22.86
CA GLY A 131 0.22 8.95 23.37
C GLY A 131 0.44 7.78 24.33
N GLU A 132 1.33 6.85 23.97
CA GLU A 132 1.68 5.68 24.77
C GLU A 132 2.37 6.09 26.10
N LYS A 133 3.25 7.11 26.08
CA LYS A 133 3.77 7.74 27.31
C LYS A 133 2.71 8.52 28.07
N ALA A 134 1.80 9.22 27.40
CA ALA A 134 0.73 9.99 28.05
C ALA A 134 -0.21 9.10 28.87
N VAL A 135 -0.59 7.92 28.37
CA VAL A 135 -1.35 6.93 29.15
C VAL A 135 -0.68 6.65 30.50
N ASN A 136 0.65 6.58 30.53
CA ASN A 136 1.39 6.26 31.75
C ASN A 136 1.70 7.49 32.64
N CYS A 137 1.92 8.69 32.07
CA CYS A 137 2.35 9.88 32.82
C CYS A 137 1.24 10.51 33.71
N GLY A 138 1.63 11.36 34.66
CA GLY A 138 0.67 12.19 35.40
C GLY A 138 0.06 13.28 34.50
N ALA A 139 -1.22 13.63 34.71
CA ALA A 139 -1.95 14.58 33.85
C ALA A 139 -1.29 15.96 33.68
N PHE A 140 -0.50 16.41 34.67
CA PHE A 140 0.19 17.71 34.67
C PHE A 140 1.64 17.64 34.15
N LYS A 141 2.05 16.53 33.50
CA LYS A 141 3.44 16.28 33.07
C LYS A 141 3.60 16.20 31.54
N ILE A 142 2.72 16.81 30.76
CA ILE A 142 2.77 16.75 29.28
C ILE A 142 4.03 17.45 28.72
N ASP A 143 4.50 18.55 29.32
CA ASP A 143 5.80 19.17 28.98
C ASP A 143 7.02 18.30 29.34
N GLU A 144 6.87 17.24 30.16
CA GLU A 144 7.94 16.28 30.43
C GLU A 144 8.03 15.18 29.35
N ILE A 145 7.06 15.10 28.42
CA ILE A 145 7.06 14.12 27.34
C ILE A 145 8.01 14.61 26.22
N GLU A 146 9.22 14.05 26.20
CA GLU A 146 10.28 14.30 25.20
C GLU A 146 9.76 14.28 23.75
N GLU A 147 8.88 13.33 23.43
CA GLU A 147 8.22 13.23 22.12
C GLU A 147 7.43 14.49 21.75
N PHE A 148 6.65 15.03 22.68
CA PHE A 148 5.83 16.23 22.47
C PHE A 148 6.72 17.47 22.36
N MET A 149 7.77 17.57 23.18
CA MET A 149 8.80 18.61 23.04
C MET A 149 9.47 18.56 21.67
N PHE A 150 9.93 17.39 21.23
CA PHE A 150 10.54 17.19 19.92
C PHE A 150 9.60 17.60 18.78
N ILE A 151 8.32 17.24 18.85
CA ILE A 151 7.31 17.63 17.86
C ILE A 151 7.12 19.15 17.86
N ARG A 152 6.88 19.76 19.02
CA ARG A 152 6.69 21.21 19.16
C ARG A 152 7.88 21.98 18.59
N ASP A 153 9.08 21.64 19.05
CA ASP A 153 10.29 22.38 18.76
C ASP A 153 10.77 22.15 17.31
N LEU A 154 10.45 21.01 16.67
CA LEU A 154 10.69 20.79 15.24
C LEU A 154 9.83 21.71 14.37
N HIS A 155 8.52 21.79 14.64
CA HIS A 155 7.61 22.59 13.83
C HIS A 155 7.81 24.09 14.08
N LEU A 156 8.08 24.51 15.32
CA LEU A 156 8.37 25.92 15.65
C LEU A 156 9.68 26.41 14.99
N ARG A 157 10.77 25.63 15.04
CA ARG A 157 12.01 25.99 14.32
C ARG A 157 11.79 26.04 12.82
N THR A 158 11.05 25.08 12.25
CA THR A 158 10.72 25.08 10.81
C THR A 158 9.92 26.31 10.40
N ILE A 159 9.04 26.82 11.27
CA ILE A 159 8.30 28.07 11.06
C ILE A 159 9.24 29.28 11.00
N ASP A 160 10.23 29.35 11.89
CA ASP A 160 11.24 30.42 11.95
C ASP A 160 12.24 30.34 10.76
N ASP A 161 12.76 29.14 10.47
CA ASP A 161 13.65 28.84 9.34
C ASP A 161 13.02 29.09 7.94
N LEU A 162 11.69 29.13 7.87
CA LEU A 162 10.90 29.55 6.70
C LEU A 162 10.38 31.00 6.84
N GLY A 163 10.47 31.58 8.03
CA GLY A 163 9.97 32.89 8.44
C GLY A 163 8.48 33.09 8.17
N ILE A 164 7.65 32.10 8.47
CA ILE A 164 6.19 32.19 8.40
C ILE A 164 5.61 32.48 9.79
N ASP A 165 4.32 32.82 9.89
CA ASP A 165 3.70 33.14 11.18
C ASP A 165 3.38 31.86 11.99
N THR A 166 3.82 31.84 13.25
CA THR A 166 3.51 30.81 14.26
C THR A 166 2.00 30.56 14.44
N SER A 167 1.15 31.56 14.15
CA SER A 167 -0.31 31.38 14.13
C SER A 167 -0.79 30.26 13.20
N THR A 168 0.01 29.90 12.17
CA THR A 168 -0.26 28.81 11.21
C THR A 168 -0.49 27.45 11.88
N ILE A 169 0.14 27.18 13.04
CA ILE A 169 0.02 25.90 13.75
C ILE A 169 -0.29 26.02 15.25
N SER A 170 -0.29 27.22 15.85
CA SER A 170 -0.45 27.37 17.30
C SER A 170 -1.70 26.67 17.83
N GLY A 171 -2.84 26.85 17.15
CA GLY A 171 -4.09 26.16 17.47
C GLY A 171 -4.10 24.63 17.23
N LEU A 172 -3.16 24.09 16.46
CA LEU A 172 -2.94 22.64 16.36
C LEU A 172 -2.06 22.12 17.50
N LEU A 173 -0.99 22.84 17.86
CA LEU A 173 -0.14 22.50 19.01
C LEU A 173 -0.95 22.49 20.32
N THR A 174 -1.77 23.51 20.57
CA THR A 174 -2.66 23.55 21.76
C THR A 174 -3.68 22.41 21.77
N ARG A 175 -4.23 22.00 20.62
CA ARG A 175 -5.16 20.86 20.53
C ARG A 175 -4.45 19.51 20.75
N LEU A 176 -3.21 19.37 20.30
CA LEU A 176 -2.37 18.20 20.53
C LEU A 176 -2.05 18.06 22.03
N GLU A 177 -1.65 19.15 22.67
CA GLU A 177 -1.40 19.24 24.11
C GLU A 177 -2.65 18.88 24.93
N GLN A 178 -3.82 19.42 24.57
CA GLN A 178 -5.11 19.09 25.17
C GLN A 178 -5.49 17.61 24.99
N LEU A 179 -5.20 17.03 23.83
CA LEU A 179 -5.45 15.60 23.55
C LEU A 179 -4.55 14.70 24.40
N LEU A 180 -3.25 14.98 24.48
CA LEU A 180 -2.31 14.26 25.33
C LEU A 180 -2.67 14.39 26.82
N THR A 181 -3.08 15.59 27.25
CA THR A 181 -3.63 15.83 28.61
C THR A 181 -4.85 14.95 28.88
N ALA A 182 -5.81 14.89 27.94
CA ALA A 182 -7.00 14.05 28.10
C ALA A 182 -6.65 12.55 28.17
N ILE A 183 -5.73 12.06 27.33
CA ILE A 183 -5.23 10.67 27.38
C ILE A 183 -4.59 10.38 28.75
N ALA A 184 -3.76 11.28 29.27
CA ALA A 184 -3.12 11.14 30.59
C ALA A 184 -4.09 11.20 31.78
N MET A 185 -5.21 11.94 31.63
CA MET A 185 -6.30 11.96 32.62
C MET A 185 -7.18 10.69 32.58
N MET A 186 -7.50 10.21 31.38
CA MET A 186 -8.41 9.06 31.19
C MET A 186 -7.71 7.71 31.36
N LYS A 187 -6.38 7.65 31.21
CA LYS A 187 -5.59 6.40 31.22
C LYS A 187 -5.98 5.43 30.09
N GLU A 188 -6.43 5.97 28.96
CA GLU A 188 -6.92 5.21 27.81
C GLU A 188 -6.49 5.86 26.49
N LEU A 189 -5.98 5.05 25.55
CA LEU A 189 -5.66 5.43 24.17
C LEU A 189 -6.44 4.52 23.20
N THR A 190 -7.71 4.85 22.95
CA THR A 190 -8.53 4.11 21.98
C THR A 190 -7.96 4.20 20.55
N PRO A 191 -8.24 3.25 19.64
CA PRO A 191 -7.87 3.35 18.22
C PRO A 191 -8.34 4.65 17.56
N ARG A 192 -9.53 5.15 17.92
CA ARG A 192 -10.06 6.45 17.47
C ARG A 192 -9.21 7.63 17.98
N SER A 193 -8.78 7.57 19.24
CA SER A 193 -7.88 8.57 19.83
C SER A 193 -6.49 8.50 19.18
N ARG A 194 -6.00 7.31 18.84
CA ARG A 194 -4.72 7.06 18.13
C ARG A 194 -4.73 7.68 16.74
N ASP A 195 -5.80 7.47 15.96
CA ASP A 195 -5.98 8.06 14.63
C ASP A 195 -6.05 9.60 14.67
N TYR A 196 -6.83 10.16 15.61
CA TYR A 196 -6.87 11.61 15.78
C TYR A 196 -5.50 12.18 16.21
N LEU A 197 -4.78 11.48 17.09
CA LEU A 197 -3.46 11.89 17.59
C LEU A 197 -2.39 11.95 16.48
N VAL A 198 -2.34 10.97 15.59
CA VAL A 198 -1.36 10.99 14.49
C VAL A 198 -1.71 11.99 13.38
N SER A 199 -2.99 12.34 13.21
CA SER A 199 -3.46 13.29 12.18
C SER A 199 -2.78 14.66 12.26
N PHE A 200 -2.38 15.08 13.46
CA PHE A 200 -1.67 16.33 13.69
C PHE A 200 -0.39 16.48 12.86
N GLY A 201 0.29 15.37 12.54
CA GLY A 201 1.55 15.40 11.79
C GLY A 201 1.40 15.90 10.34
N GLU A 202 0.42 15.39 9.60
CA GLU A 202 0.12 15.85 8.23
C GLU A 202 -0.68 17.15 8.22
N CYS A 203 -1.55 17.36 9.20
CA CYS A 203 -2.26 18.63 9.39
C CYS A 203 -1.29 19.81 9.61
N MET A 204 -0.19 19.63 10.35
CA MET A 204 0.85 20.64 10.51
C MET A 204 1.75 20.77 9.27
N SER A 205 2.26 19.65 8.71
CA SER A 205 3.20 19.70 7.57
C SER A 205 2.60 20.40 6.34
N THR A 206 1.33 20.11 6.02
CA THR A 206 0.62 20.73 4.90
C THR A 206 0.34 22.22 5.10
N ARG A 207 0.04 22.66 6.33
CA ARG A 207 -0.19 24.07 6.65
C ARG A 207 1.09 24.91 6.60
N ILE A 208 2.18 24.40 7.19
CA ILE A 208 3.52 25.01 7.10
C ILE A 208 3.93 25.16 5.64
N PHE A 209 3.83 24.08 4.85
CA PHE A 209 4.23 24.11 3.45
C PHE A 209 3.37 25.06 2.61
N THR A 210 2.05 25.09 2.83
CA THR A 210 1.13 26.02 2.14
C THR A 210 1.44 27.48 2.48
N ALA A 211 1.69 27.79 3.76
CA ALA A 211 2.05 29.14 4.18
C ALA A 211 3.39 29.59 3.57
N TYR A 212 4.38 28.69 3.51
CA TYR A 212 5.66 28.96 2.87
C TYR A 212 5.55 29.18 1.35
N LEU A 213 4.81 28.33 0.63
CA LEU A 213 4.56 28.51 -0.81
C LEU A 213 3.94 29.88 -1.11
N ASN A 214 2.88 30.26 -0.38
CA ASN A 214 2.24 31.56 -0.57
C ASN A 214 3.18 32.73 -0.21
N LYS A 215 4.02 32.59 0.83
CA LYS A 215 5.05 33.59 1.18
C LYS A 215 6.05 33.82 0.03
N ILE A 216 6.42 32.78 -0.73
CA ILE A 216 7.31 32.90 -1.90
C ILE A 216 6.56 33.18 -3.21
N GLY A 217 5.28 33.55 -3.15
CA GLY A 217 4.45 33.92 -4.30
C GLY A 217 3.88 32.75 -5.10
N ILE A 218 4.05 31.51 -4.64
CA ILE A 218 3.43 30.32 -5.24
C ILE A 218 2.05 30.13 -4.62
N LYS A 219 0.99 30.47 -5.37
CA LYS A 219 -0.39 30.40 -4.90
C LYS A 219 -0.80 28.96 -4.62
N ALA A 220 -1.02 28.64 -3.34
CA ALA A 220 -1.31 27.29 -2.86
C ALA A 220 -2.48 27.29 -1.84
N ARG A 221 -3.24 26.20 -1.76
CA ARG A 221 -4.36 26.05 -0.81
C ARG A 221 -4.27 24.71 -0.09
N GLN A 222 -4.38 24.72 1.24
CA GLN A 222 -4.30 23.53 2.07
C GLN A 222 -5.64 22.78 2.08
N TYR A 223 -5.57 21.45 2.11
CA TYR A 223 -6.72 20.55 2.20
C TYR A 223 -6.47 19.44 3.22
N ASP A 224 -7.34 19.36 4.22
CA ASP A 224 -7.46 18.17 5.05
C ASP A 224 -8.27 17.11 4.29
N ALA A 225 -7.69 15.94 4.03
CA ALA A 225 -8.30 14.88 3.21
C ALA A 225 -9.67 14.44 3.74
N PHE A 226 -9.83 14.39 5.06
CA PHE A 226 -11.07 14.04 5.75
C PHE A 226 -12.23 15.01 5.46
N ASP A 227 -11.96 16.31 5.31
CA ASP A 227 -12.99 17.31 4.96
C ASP A 227 -13.03 17.63 3.45
N MET A 228 -12.02 17.20 2.68
CA MET A 228 -12.00 17.30 1.22
C MET A 228 -12.90 16.24 0.53
N GLY A 229 -13.16 15.12 1.20
CA GLY A 229 -14.03 14.05 0.68
C GLY A 229 -13.40 12.65 0.62
N VAL A 230 -12.29 12.40 1.32
CA VAL A 230 -11.77 11.03 1.51
C VAL A 230 -12.61 10.33 2.57
N ILE A 231 -13.55 9.50 2.11
CA ILE A 231 -14.55 8.79 2.92
C ILE A 231 -14.08 7.35 3.14
N THR A 232 -14.07 6.90 4.38
CA THR A 232 -13.60 5.56 4.75
C THR A 232 -14.64 4.75 5.52
N THR A 233 -14.36 3.47 5.76
CA THR A 233 -14.96 2.75 6.88
C THR A 233 -14.55 3.37 8.22
N ASP A 234 -15.19 2.95 9.31
CA ASP A 234 -14.91 3.42 10.67
C ASP A 234 -13.87 2.54 11.40
N ASP A 235 -13.12 1.72 10.65
CA ASP A 235 -12.13 0.76 11.16
C ASP A 235 -10.77 1.46 11.41
N PHE A 236 -10.71 2.22 12.51
CA PHE A 236 -9.55 3.03 12.89
C PHE A 236 -8.22 2.26 12.83
N THR A 237 -7.13 2.97 12.57
CA THR A 237 -5.75 2.49 12.29
C THR A 237 -5.52 1.79 10.93
N ASN A 238 -6.57 1.33 10.24
CA ASN A 238 -6.46 0.69 8.92
C ASN A 238 -7.77 0.80 8.11
N ALA A 239 -8.33 2.01 8.02
CA ALA A 239 -9.64 2.23 7.43
C ALA A 239 -9.62 2.11 5.90
N GLU A 240 -10.63 1.43 5.32
CA GLU A 240 -10.73 1.24 3.87
C GLU A 240 -11.42 2.44 3.19
N ILE A 241 -10.89 2.89 2.05
CA ILE A 241 -11.49 3.97 1.25
C ILE A 241 -12.74 3.46 0.52
N LEU A 242 -13.87 4.15 0.72
CA LEU A 242 -15.13 3.84 0.05
C LEU A 242 -15.22 4.51 -1.33
N GLU A 243 -15.87 3.84 -2.29
CA GLU A 243 -16.04 4.33 -3.67
C GLU A 243 -16.70 5.72 -3.79
N ALA A 244 -17.47 6.14 -2.78
CA ALA A 244 -18.02 7.50 -2.68
C ALA A 244 -16.93 8.61 -2.67
N THR A 245 -15.69 8.26 -2.31
CA THR A 245 -14.53 9.15 -2.28
C THR A 245 -14.20 9.74 -3.64
N TYR A 246 -14.18 8.93 -4.70
CA TYR A 246 -13.70 9.36 -6.01
C TYR A 246 -14.51 10.55 -6.58
N PRO A 247 -15.86 10.49 -6.68
CA PRO A 247 -16.64 11.65 -7.13
C PRO A 247 -16.62 12.82 -6.13
N ALA A 248 -16.49 12.57 -4.81
CA ALA A 248 -16.45 13.62 -3.80
C ALA A 248 -15.15 14.45 -3.89
N VAL A 249 -13.99 13.80 -3.90
CA VAL A 249 -12.67 14.42 -4.05
C VAL A 249 -12.56 15.13 -5.40
N ALA A 250 -12.98 14.48 -6.49
CA ALA A 250 -12.95 15.06 -7.82
C ALA A 250 -13.76 16.37 -7.88
N LYS A 251 -15.03 16.31 -7.45
CA LYS A 251 -15.90 17.49 -7.39
C LYS A 251 -15.26 18.61 -6.56
N ARG A 252 -14.80 18.29 -5.35
CA ARG A 252 -14.23 19.29 -4.42
C ARG A 252 -13.02 20.01 -5.01
N LEU A 253 -12.09 19.28 -5.62
CA LEU A 253 -10.90 19.85 -6.22
C LEU A 253 -11.21 20.63 -7.52
N TYR A 254 -12.07 20.12 -8.41
CA TYR A 254 -12.44 20.84 -9.63
C TYR A 254 -13.22 22.13 -9.34
N GLU A 255 -14.23 22.12 -8.45
CA GLU A 255 -14.99 23.33 -8.10
C GLU A 255 -14.12 24.42 -7.48
N ASP A 256 -13.16 24.04 -6.65
CA ASP A 256 -12.22 24.96 -6.01
C ASP A 256 -11.11 25.47 -6.94
N TRP A 257 -10.66 24.64 -7.89
CA TRP A 257 -9.65 25.00 -8.90
C TRP A 257 -10.23 25.91 -9.99
N ILE A 258 -11.43 25.62 -10.49
CA ILE A 258 -12.13 26.45 -11.48
C ILE A 258 -12.48 27.83 -10.89
N ARG A 259 -12.93 27.88 -9.63
CA ARG A 259 -13.28 29.14 -8.95
C ARG A 259 -12.06 30.01 -8.68
N GLU A 260 -10.96 29.42 -8.24
CA GLU A 260 -9.72 30.13 -7.95
C GLU A 260 -8.53 29.15 -7.99
N PRO A 261 -7.77 29.12 -9.11
CA PRO A 261 -6.60 28.25 -9.24
C PRO A 261 -5.56 28.52 -8.15
N ALA A 262 -5.18 27.44 -7.46
CA ALA A 262 -4.17 27.41 -6.40
C ALA A 262 -3.71 25.96 -6.25
N ILE A 263 -2.40 25.73 -6.13
CA ILE A 263 -1.83 24.37 -5.99
C ILE A 263 -2.44 23.70 -4.75
N PRO A 264 -3.18 22.58 -4.88
CA PRO A 264 -3.78 21.91 -3.73
C PRO A 264 -2.71 21.15 -2.93
N ILE A 265 -2.59 21.45 -1.63
CA ILE A 265 -1.66 20.81 -0.70
C ILE A 265 -2.47 19.94 0.27
N VAL A 266 -2.55 18.64 -0.01
CA VAL A 266 -3.42 17.68 0.67
C VAL A 266 -2.65 16.87 1.72
N THR A 267 -3.28 16.60 2.86
CA THR A 267 -2.78 15.64 3.85
C THR A 267 -2.79 14.23 3.26
N GLY A 268 -1.69 13.48 3.32
CA GLY A 268 -1.72 12.03 3.12
C GLY A 268 -2.46 11.30 4.25
N PHE A 269 -2.54 9.96 4.17
CA PHE A 269 -2.84 8.96 5.23
C PHE A 269 -4.13 9.13 6.05
N LEU A 270 -4.91 10.19 5.84
CA LEU A 270 -6.11 10.52 6.59
C LEU A 270 -7.38 10.38 5.74
N GLY A 271 -8.48 10.02 6.41
CA GLY A 271 -9.83 9.98 5.87
C GLY A 271 -10.88 10.28 6.94
N LYS A 272 -12.15 10.11 6.57
CA LYS A 272 -13.30 10.36 7.45
C LYS A 272 -14.23 9.15 7.49
N GLY A 273 -14.39 8.55 8.67
CA GLY A 273 -15.25 7.40 8.88
C GLY A 273 -16.72 7.72 8.58
N TRP A 274 -17.33 6.92 7.70
CA TRP A 274 -18.66 7.17 7.14
C TRP A 274 -19.78 7.25 8.17
N LYS A 275 -19.74 6.44 9.24
CA LYS A 275 -20.81 6.41 10.26
C LYS A 275 -20.58 7.39 11.39
N LEU A 276 -19.33 7.54 11.84
CA LEU A 276 -18.96 8.33 13.02
C LEU A 276 -18.53 9.76 12.69
N GLY A 277 -18.23 10.07 11.42
CA GLY A 277 -17.71 11.36 10.98
C GLY A 277 -16.33 11.71 11.57
N ALA A 278 -15.67 10.76 12.22
CA ALA A 278 -14.39 10.91 12.88
C ALA A 278 -13.23 10.83 11.87
N ILE A 279 -12.09 11.45 12.22
CA ILE A 279 -10.84 11.28 11.47
C ILE A 279 -10.37 9.83 11.64
N THR A 280 -10.04 9.20 10.53
CA THR A 280 -9.52 7.83 10.41
C THR A 280 -8.15 7.86 9.73
N THR A 281 -7.35 6.81 9.91
CA THR A 281 -6.10 6.62 9.18
C THR A 281 -6.15 5.44 8.22
N LEU A 282 -5.41 5.58 7.12
CA LEU A 282 -5.41 4.68 5.96
C LEU A 282 -4.38 3.53 6.06
N GLY A 283 -3.87 3.25 7.26
CA GLY A 283 -2.92 2.15 7.51
C GLY A 283 -1.58 2.28 6.76
N ARG A 284 -0.95 1.15 6.48
CA ARG A 284 0.42 1.11 5.92
C ARG A 284 0.45 1.65 4.49
N GLY A 285 1.35 2.62 4.26
CA GLY A 285 1.45 3.32 2.98
C GLY A 285 0.35 4.34 2.72
N GLY A 286 -0.44 4.73 3.73
CA GLY A 286 -1.63 5.58 3.54
C GLY A 286 -1.40 6.90 2.80
N SER A 287 -0.26 7.59 2.98
CA SER A 287 0.03 8.81 2.21
C SER A 287 0.29 8.54 0.72
N ASP A 288 0.76 7.34 0.36
CA ASP A 288 0.85 6.90 -1.04
C ASP A 288 -0.55 6.55 -1.57
N LEU A 289 -1.41 5.93 -0.74
CA LEU A 289 -2.79 5.58 -1.09
C LEU A 289 -3.63 6.84 -1.35
N THR A 290 -3.48 7.89 -0.54
CA THR A 290 -4.13 9.19 -0.81
C THR A 290 -3.76 9.72 -2.20
N ALA A 291 -2.49 9.57 -2.61
CA ALA A 291 -2.03 10.07 -3.90
C ALA A 291 -2.59 9.26 -5.08
N THR A 292 -2.66 7.93 -4.98
CA THR A 292 -3.28 7.10 -6.03
C THR A 292 -4.80 7.24 -6.06
N THR A 293 -5.46 7.42 -4.91
CA THR A 293 -6.89 7.74 -4.82
C THR A 293 -7.22 9.07 -5.50
N ILE A 294 -6.42 10.13 -5.29
CA ILE A 294 -6.58 11.41 -6.00
C ILE A 294 -6.34 11.24 -7.51
N GLY A 295 -5.34 10.44 -7.90
CA GLY A 295 -5.06 10.11 -9.30
C GLY A 295 -6.24 9.44 -10.00
N LYS A 296 -6.81 8.38 -9.40
CA LYS A 296 -8.03 7.69 -9.87
C LYS A 296 -9.26 8.62 -9.85
N ALA A 297 -9.40 9.48 -8.83
CA ALA A 297 -10.54 10.41 -8.72
C ALA A 297 -10.58 11.45 -9.83
N LEU A 298 -9.42 12.04 -10.16
CA LEU A 298 -9.30 13.10 -11.17
C LEU A 298 -8.96 12.58 -12.58
N GLY A 299 -8.66 11.28 -12.75
CA GLY A 299 -8.28 10.71 -14.04
C GLY A 299 -6.94 11.23 -14.59
N LEU A 300 -5.96 11.48 -13.71
CA LEU A 300 -4.71 12.16 -14.09
C LEU A 300 -3.77 11.29 -14.95
N ARG A 301 -2.85 11.96 -15.65
CA ARG A 301 -1.90 11.36 -16.60
C ARG A 301 -0.90 10.40 -15.93
N GLU A 302 -0.42 10.75 -14.74
CA GLU A 302 0.44 9.90 -13.91
C GLU A 302 0.36 10.31 -12.41
N ILE A 303 0.82 9.42 -11.53
CA ILE A 303 0.96 9.66 -10.09
C ILE A 303 2.45 9.56 -9.74
N GLN A 304 3.06 10.64 -9.26
CA GLN A 304 4.48 10.69 -8.90
C GLN A 304 4.67 10.49 -7.39
N VAL A 305 5.52 9.54 -7.01
CA VAL A 305 6.00 9.36 -5.64
C VAL A 305 7.48 9.75 -5.59
N TRP A 306 7.77 10.83 -4.85
CA TRP A 306 9.10 11.38 -4.72
C TRP A 306 9.83 10.82 -3.49
N LYS A 307 11.05 10.34 -3.72
CA LYS A 307 11.95 9.69 -2.75
C LYS A 307 13.35 10.30 -2.82
N ASP A 308 14.35 9.59 -2.31
CA ASP A 308 15.76 9.94 -2.19
C ASP A 308 16.67 9.12 -3.14
N VAL A 309 16.11 8.18 -3.90
CA VAL A 309 16.80 7.32 -4.88
C VAL A 309 16.15 7.41 -6.26
N ASP A 310 16.91 7.07 -7.31
CA ASP A 310 16.53 7.18 -8.74
C ASP A 310 15.52 6.09 -9.18
N GLY A 311 14.36 6.06 -8.52
CA GLY A 311 13.30 5.09 -8.75
C GLY A 311 13.41 3.87 -7.84
N VAL A 312 13.07 2.70 -8.38
CA VAL A 312 13.28 1.38 -7.79
C VAL A 312 14.57 0.80 -8.37
N LEU A 313 15.37 0.16 -7.52
CA LEU A 313 16.71 -0.32 -7.85
C LEU A 313 16.76 -1.85 -7.95
N THR A 314 17.75 -2.39 -8.66
CA THR A 314 17.99 -3.85 -8.81
C THR A 314 18.34 -4.56 -7.49
N CYS A 315 18.68 -3.81 -6.44
CA CYS A 315 18.82 -4.24 -5.05
C CYS A 315 18.94 -3.01 -4.14
N ASP A 316 19.04 -3.20 -2.82
CA ASP A 316 19.39 -2.11 -1.89
C ASP A 316 20.84 -1.62 -2.14
N PRO A 317 21.06 -0.32 -2.45
CA PRO A 317 22.40 0.24 -2.68
C PRO A 317 23.30 0.21 -1.44
N ASN A 318 22.71 0.14 -0.23
CA ASN A 318 23.46 -0.03 1.02
C ASN A 318 24.04 -1.45 1.17
N ILE A 319 23.46 -2.44 0.47
CA ILE A 319 23.99 -3.80 0.40
C ILE A 319 25.05 -3.88 -0.70
N HIS A 320 24.75 -3.37 -1.90
CA HIS A 320 25.63 -3.45 -3.06
C HIS A 320 25.65 -2.12 -3.86
N PRO A 321 26.78 -1.37 -3.88
CA PRO A 321 26.81 -0.03 -4.48
C PRO A 321 26.54 0.06 -5.99
N ALA A 322 26.68 -1.05 -6.75
CA ALA A 322 26.40 -1.07 -8.19
C ALA A 322 24.92 -1.34 -8.53
N ALA A 323 24.00 -1.08 -7.59
CA ALA A 323 22.57 -1.15 -7.81
C ALA A 323 22.14 -0.21 -8.97
N LYS A 324 21.54 -0.77 -10.03
CA LYS A 324 21.10 -0.04 -11.22
C LYS A 324 19.61 0.36 -11.07
N PRO A 325 19.18 1.52 -11.60
CA PRO A 325 17.77 1.85 -11.73
C PRO A 325 17.01 0.86 -12.63
N VAL A 326 15.82 0.44 -12.19
CA VAL A 326 14.89 -0.38 -12.98
C VAL A 326 13.88 0.57 -13.63
N PRO A 327 13.91 0.78 -14.96
CA PRO A 327 13.13 1.87 -15.58
C PRO A 327 11.62 1.57 -15.65
N HIS A 328 11.23 0.30 -15.71
CA HIS A 328 9.83 -0.14 -15.83
C HIS A 328 9.56 -1.36 -14.95
N LEU A 329 8.40 -1.38 -14.29
CA LEU A 329 7.88 -2.47 -13.48
C LEU A 329 6.40 -2.73 -13.80
N THR A 330 5.90 -3.95 -13.58
CA THR A 330 4.46 -4.16 -13.42
C THR A 330 4.00 -3.83 -12.00
N PHE A 331 2.69 -3.58 -11.81
CA PHE A 331 2.10 -3.47 -10.47
C PHE A 331 2.30 -4.74 -9.62
N GLU A 332 2.40 -5.92 -10.24
CA GLU A 332 2.67 -7.18 -9.52
C GLU A 332 4.13 -7.25 -9.04
N GLU A 333 5.10 -6.93 -9.91
CA GLU A 333 6.51 -6.84 -9.52
C GLU A 333 6.69 -5.82 -8.38
N ALA A 334 6.10 -4.63 -8.51
CA ALA A 334 6.17 -3.61 -7.47
C ALA A 334 5.53 -4.07 -6.14
N ALA A 335 4.46 -4.87 -6.19
CA ALA A 335 3.78 -5.39 -5.01
C ALA A 335 4.62 -6.45 -4.26
N GLU A 336 5.20 -7.42 -4.98
CA GLU A 336 6.11 -8.41 -4.39
C GLU A 336 7.37 -7.73 -3.83
N LEU A 337 7.98 -6.79 -4.57
CA LEU A 337 9.12 -5.99 -4.10
C LEU A 337 8.83 -5.29 -2.77
N ALA A 338 7.68 -4.62 -2.67
CA ALA A 338 7.27 -3.92 -1.46
C ALA A 338 6.99 -4.87 -0.28
N TYR A 339 6.42 -6.05 -0.55
CA TYR A 339 6.11 -7.04 0.49
C TYR A 339 7.36 -7.58 1.20
N PHE A 340 8.42 -7.86 0.43
CA PHE A 340 9.70 -8.34 0.99
C PHE A 340 10.62 -7.21 1.50
N GLY A 341 10.17 -5.96 1.49
CA GLY A 341 10.84 -4.85 2.18
C GLY A 341 11.67 -3.92 1.30
N ALA A 342 11.61 -4.04 -0.03
CA ALA A 342 12.16 -3.00 -0.90
C ALA A 342 11.36 -1.69 -0.71
N GLN A 343 12.04 -0.54 -0.75
CA GLN A 343 11.41 0.77 -0.51
C GLN A 343 10.60 1.25 -1.73
N VAL A 344 9.54 0.52 -2.11
CA VAL A 344 8.61 0.83 -3.22
C VAL A 344 7.32 1.44 -2.65
N LEU A 345 6.14 1.23 -3.25
CA LEU A 345 4.83 1.59 -2.71
C LEU A 345 4.20 0.37 -2.06
N HIS A 346 3.46 0.53 -0.95
CA HIS A 346 2.73 -0.59 -0.33
C HIS A 346 1.67 -1.16 -1.30
N PRO A 347 1.44 -2.48 -1.41
CA PRO A 347 0.52 -3.06 -2.39
C PRO A 347 -0.90 -2.45 -2.35
N GLN A 348 -1.42 -2.22 -1.13
CA GLN A 348 -2.72 -1.56 -0.92
C GLN A 348 -2.76 -0.14 -1.53
N SER A 349 -1.66 0.61 -1.46
CA SER A 349 -1.59 1.96 -2.06
C SER A 349 -1.55 1.95 -3.58
N MET A 350 -1.15 0.86 -4.23
CA MET A 350 -1.20 0.75 -5.70
C MET A 350 -2.57 0.32 -6.23
N LYS A 351 -3.49 -0.16 -5.38
CA LYS A 351 -4.80 -0.65 -5.80
C LYS A 351 -5.61 0.37 -6.64
N PRO A 352 -5.79 1.65 -6.23
CA PRO A 352 -6.53 2.61 -7.05
C PRO A 352 -5.91 2.84 -8.43
N ALA A 353 -4.57 2.91 -8.51
CA ALA A 353 -3.85 3.11 -9.76
C ALA A 353 -3.94 1.91 -10.71
N SER A 354 -3.90 0.68 -10.16
CA SER A 354 -4.07 -0.57 -10.91
C SER A 354 -5.52 -0.80 -11.39
N GLU A 355 -6.51 -0.28 -10.65
CA GLU A 355 -7.92 -0.28 -11.06
C GLU A 355 -8.24 0.75 -12.16
N SER A 356 -7.51 1.87 -12.23
CA SER A 356 -7.71 2.93 -13.22
C SER A 356 -6.69 2.95 -14.37
N ASP A 357 -5.77 1.98 -14.41
CA ASP A 357 -4.61 1.93 -15.32
C ASP A 357 -3.73 3.20 -15.30
N THR A 358 -3.77 3.96 -14.20
CA THR A 358 -3.00 5.21 -14.06
C THR A 358 -1.54 4.89 -13.72
N PRO A 359 -0.54 5.27 -14.55
CA PRO A 359 0.85 4.96 -14.29
C PRO A 359 1.35 5.62 -12.99
N VAL A 360 2.08 4.86 -12.17
CA VAL A 360 2.78 5.38 -11.00
C VAL A 360 4.26 5.55 -11.33
N ARG A 361 4.84 6.71 -11.04
CA ARG A 361 6.27 6.99 -11.26
C ARG A 361 6.99 7.24 -9.93
N VAL A 362 8.02 6.46 -9.64
CA VAL A 362 8.94 6.71 -8.50
C VAL A 362 10.09 7.60 -8.98
N LYS A 363 10.27 8.79 -8.40
CA LYS A 363 11.30 9.78 -8.76
C LYS A 363 12.20 10.17 -7.59
N ASN A 364 13.41 10.65 -7.88
CA ASN A 364 14.32 11.19 -6.86
C ASN A 364 14.15 12.71 -6.68
N SER A 365 13.97 13.16 -5.44
CA SER A 365 13.97 14.59 -5.07
C SER A 365 15.34 15.25 -5.23
N TYR A 366 16.44 14.49 -5.12
CA TYR A 366 17.81 14.98 -5.34
C TYR A 366 18.25 14.94 -6.80
N ASN A 367 17.56 14.18 -7.66
CA ASN A 367 17.83 14.09 -9.09
C ASN A 367 16.52 14.22 -9.91
N PRO A 368 15.89 15.42 -9.96
CA PRO A 368 14.54 15.56 -10.54
C PRO A 368 14.45 15.32 -12.05
N GLN A 369 15.58 15.31 -12.74
CA GLN A 369 15.68 15.05 -14.18
C GLN A 369 15.87 13.55 -14.51
N ALA A 370 16.08 12.68 -13.51
CA ALA A 370 16.03 11.24 -13.73
C ALA A 370 14.62 10.81 -14.20
N PRO A 371 14.53 9.83 -15.13
CA PRO A 371 13.24 9.30 -15.58
C PRO A 371 12.48 8.57 -14.45
N GLY A 372 13.23 8.07 -13.46
CA GLY A 372 12.73 7.24 -12.38
C GLY A 372 12.30 5.85 -12.85
N THR A 373 11.42 5.22 -12.09
CA THR A 373 10.76 3.97 -12.46
C THR A 373 9.29 4.23 -12.76
N ILE A 374 8.81 3.75 -13.91
CA ILE A 374 7.37 3.71 -14.23
C ILE A 374 6.80 2.35 -13.83
N ILE A 375 5.65 2.35 -13.17
CA ILE A 375 4.89 1.16 -12.77
C ILE A 375 3.55 1.19 -13.51
N THR A 376 3.28 0.13 -14.28
CA THR A 376 2.10 -0.03 -15.16
C THR A 376 1.47 -1.42 -14.98
N ARG A 377 0.32 -1.71 -15.64
CA ARG A 377 -0.26 -3.07 -15.64
C ARG A 377 0.69 -4.08 -16.31
N GLU A 378 1.21 -3.72 -17.47
CA GLU A 378 2.08 -4.55 -18.31
C GLU A 378 3.36 -3.79 -18.70
N ARG A 379 4.39 -4.53 -19.12
CA ARG A 379 5.62 -4.00 -19.73
C ARG A 379 6.23 -5.04 -20.66
N ASP A 380 7.17 -4.61 -21.51
CA ASP A 380 8.01 -5.53 -22.29
C ASP A 380 8.92 -6.37 -21.35
N LEU A 381 8.83 -7.70 -21.48
CA LEU A 381 9.65 -8.68 -20.76
C LEU A 381 10.73 -9.33 -21.66
N SER A 382 10.76 -9.05 -22.97
CA SER A 382 11.61 -9.75 -23.96
C SER A 382 13.12 -9.67 -23.70
N LYS A 383 13.55 -8.72 -22.85
CA LYS A 383 14.95 -8.52 -22.44
C LYS A 383 15.16 -8.67 -20.92
N ALA A 384 14.13 -9.02 -20.17
CA ALA A 384 14.17 -9.06 -18.70
C ALA A 384 14.19 -10.51 -18.21
N VAL A 385 15.34 -10.96 -17.72
CA VAL A 385 15.46 -12.24 -17.00
C VAL A 385 15.15 -12.02 -15.52
N LEU A 386 15.99 -11.24 -14.82
CA LEU A 386 15.77 -10.83 -13.44
C LEU A 386 15.55 -9.31 -13.39
N THR A 387 14.63 -8.86 -12.54
CA THR A 387 14.24 -7.46 -12.37
C THR A 387 14.93 -6.82 -11.16
N SER A 388 14.88 -7.46 -9.99
CA SER A 388 15.52 -6.97 -8.76
C SER A 388 15.66 -8.07 -7.69
N ILE A 389 16.56 -7.86 -6.74
CA ILE A 389 16.87 -8.75 -5.61
C ILE A 389 16.59 -8.00 -4.30
N VAL A 390 15.69 -8.54 -3.48
CA VAL A 390 15.32 -7.98 -2.17
C VAL A 390 15.88 -8.84 -1.04
N LEU A 391 16.30 -8.20 0.04
CA LEU A 391 16.72 -8.88 1.27
C LEU A 391 15.81 -8.51 2.44
N LYS A 392 15.19 -9.51 3.06
CA LYS A 392 14.48 -9.38 4.33
C LYS A 392 15.28 -10.04 5.45
N SER A 393 16.06 -9.23 6.18
CA SER A 393 16.92 -9.68 7.29
C SER A 393 16.20 -9.75 8.64
N ASN A 394 16.74 -10.60 9.52
CA ASN A 394 16.21 -10.96 10.83
C ASN A 394 14.75 -11.43 10.80
N ILE A 395 14.50 -12.50 10.04
CA ILE A 395 13.27 -13.30 10.15
C ILE A 395 13.48 -14.52 11.05
N THR A 396 12.38 -15.02 11.61
CA THR A 396 12.33 -16.31 12.32
C THR A 396 11.70 -17.35 11.41
N MET A 397 12.34 -18.50 11.24
CA MET A 397 11.79 -19.65 10.52
C MET A 397 11.29 -20.69 11.54
N LEU A 398 10.10 -21.24 11.35
CA LEU A 398 9.60 -22.40 12.10
C LEU A 398 9.45 -23.58 11.15
N ASP A 399 9.87 -24.76 11.57
CA ASP A 399 9.58 -26.01 10.87
C ASP A 399 8.73 -26.92 11.77
N ILE A 400 7.54 -27.27 11.28
CA ILE A 400 6.47 -27.95 12.03
C ILE A 400 6.31 -29.35 11.43
N VAL A 401 6.82 -30.37 12.11
CA VAL A 401 6.87 -31.75 11.61
C VAL A 401 5.82 -32.61 12.31
N SER A 402 4.92 -33.24 11.54
CA SER A 402 3.93 -34.19 12.07
C SER A 402 3.57 -35.25 11.05
N THR A 403 3.85 -36.52 11.37
CA THR A 403 3.43 -37.68 10.54
C THR A 403 1.92 -37.78 10.37
N ARG A 404 1.14 -37.06 11.19
CA ARG A 404 -0.32 -36.92 11.08
C ARG A 404 -0.76 -36.11 9.85
N MET A 405 0.16 -35.41 9.16
CA MET A 405 -0.13 -34.76 7.88
C MET A 405 -0.42 -35.75 6.75
N LEU A 406 0.16 -36.95 6.79
CA LEU A 406 -0.02 -37.97 5.76
C LEU A 406 -1.48 -38.45 5.72
N GLY A 407 -2.20 -38.06 4.67
CA GLY A 407 -3.55 -38.52 4.38
C GLY A 407 -4.67 -37.91 5.24
N GLN A 408 -4.40 -36.96 6.13
CA GLN A 408 -5.44 -36.27 6.91
C GLN A 408 -5.71 -34.85 6.42
N HIS A 409 -6.99 -34.53 6.24
CA HIS A 409 -7.42 -33.15 5.97
C HIS A 409 -7.43 -32.32 7.27
N GLY A 410 -7.15 -31.01 7.15
CA GLY A 410 -7.34 -30.04 8.23
C GLY A 410 -6.16 -29.83 9.18
N PHE A 411 -5.05 -30.57 9.06
CA PHE A 411 -3.83 -30.25 9.84
C PHE A 411 -3.35 -28.82 9.58
N LEU A 412 -3.22 -28.42 8.31
CA LEU A 412 -2.86 -27.04 7.92
C LEU A 412 -3.84 -26.01 8.48
N ALA A 413 -5.15 -26.31 8.45
CA ALA A 413 -6.18 -25.42 9.00
C ALA A 413 -6.03 -25.25 10.52
N LYS A 414 -5.65 -26.31 11.26
CA LYS A 414 -5.37 -26.21 12.69
C LYS A 414 -4.09 -25.42 12.99
N VAL A 415 -3.03 -25.61 12.21
CA VAL A 415 -1.79 -24.80 12.32
C VAL A 415 -2.13 -23.32 12.12
N PHE A 416 -2.79 -22.95 11.02
CA PHE A 416 -3.13 -21.55 10.75
C PHE A 416 -4.22 -20.98 11.68
N SER A 417 -5.04 -21.80 12.35
CA SER A 417 -5.90 -21.33 13.45
C SER A 417 -5.05 -20.77 14.59
N ILE A 418 -4.02 -21.49 15.05
CA ILE A 418 -3.15 -21.03 16.15
C ILE A 418 -2.51 -19.68 15.80
N PHE A 419 -2.01 -19.51 14.57
CA PHE A 419 -1.51 -18.22 14.08
C PHE A 419 -2.57 -17.12 14.06
N ASN A 420 -3.80 -17.42 13.62
CA ASN A 420 -4.93 -16.48 13.64
C ASN A 420 -5.33 -16.06 15.06
N ASP A 421 -5.41 -17.03 15.97
CA ASP A 421 -5.91 -16.86 17.32
C ASP A 421 -4.91 -16.06 18.18
N LEU A 422 -3.59 -16.25 17.95
CA LEU A 422 -2.49 -15.41 18.45
C LEU A 422 -2.25 -14.13 17.61
N ARG A 423 -2.97 -13.94 16.50
CA ARG A 423 -2.85 -12.80 15.56
C ARG A 423 -1.46 -12.62 14.90
N ILE A 424 -0.67 -13.68 14.84
CA ILE A 424 0.69 -13.67 14.28
C ILE A 424 0.65 -13.78 12.74
N SER A 425 1.30 -12.83 12.06
CA SER A 425 1.35 -12.77 10.59
C SER A 425 2.52 -13.60 10.01
N VAL A 426 2.20 -14.55 9.12
CA VAL A 426 3.16 -15.36 8.37
C VAL A 426 3.54 -14.68 7.04
N ASP A 427 4.83 -14.67 6.69
CA ASP A 427 5.36 -14.11 5.44
C ASP A 427 5.36 -15.11 4.26
N SER A 428 5.85 -16.33 4.51
CA SER A 428 6.09 -17.34 3.48
C SER A 428 5.95 -18.75 4.04
N VAL A 429 5.56 -19.69 3.16
CA VAL A 429 5.16 -21.06 3.49
C VAL A 429 5.80 -22.03 2.49
N ALA A 430 6.33 -23.14 2.98
CA ALA A 430 6.70 -24.32 2.20
C ALA A 430 6.16 -25.59 2.89
N THR A 431 5.94 -26.66 2.14
CA THR A 431 5.35 -27.91 2.66
C THR A 431 6.06 -29.14 2.09
N SER A 432 6.34 -30.11 2.94
CA SER A 432 6.64 -31.49 2.55
C SER A 432 5.43 -32.40 2.82
N GLU A 433 5.60 -33.72 2.63
CA GLU A 433 4.55 -34.70 2.98
C GLU A 433 4.24 -34.77 4.49
N VAL A 434 5.21 -34.38 5.34
CA VAL A 434 5.17 -34.52 6.80
C VAL A 434 5.56 -33.26 7.57
N SER A 435 5.87 -32.15 6.90
CA SER A 435 6.23 -30.89 7.56
C SER A 435 5.70 -29.65 6.85
N VAL A 436 5.56 -28.56 7.62
CA VAL A 436 5.29 -27.21 7.15
C VAL A 436 6.39 -26.30 7.64
N SER A 437 7.10 -25.64 6.73
CA SER A 437 8.12 -24.64 7.06
C SER A 437 7.55 -23.24 6.81
N LEU A 438 7.62 -22.38 7.81
CA LEU A 438 7.00 -21.05 7.87
C LEU A 438 8.05 -19.99 8.17
N THR A 439 7.82 -18.75 7.74
CA THR A 439 8.66 -17.60 8.11
C THR A 439 7.83 -16.46 8.70
N LEU A 440 8.36 -15.85 9.77
CA LEU A 440 7.76 -14.74 10.51
C LEU A 440 8.68 -13.52 10.51
N ASP A 441 8.08 -12.34 10.52
CA ASP A 441 8.74 -11.05 10.74
C ASP A 441 8.57 -10.66 12.22
N PRO A 442 9.62 -10.61 13.04
CA PRO A 442 9.50 -10.20 14.44
C PRO A 442 8.82 -8.84 14.60
N LYS A 443 9.03 -7.92 13.65
CA LYS A 443 8.41 -6.57 13.59
C LYS A 443 6.91 -6.58 13.24
N LYS A 444 6.31 -7.76 13.10
CA LYS A 444 4.86 -7.99 12.92
C LYS A 444 4.25 -8.82 14.04
N LEU A 445 5.02 -9.23 15.06
CA LEU A 445 4.47 -9.84 16.26
C LEU A 445 3.58 -8.80 16.99
N PRO A 446 2.53 -9.24 17.71
CA PRO A 446 1.61 -8.36 18.44
C PRO A 446 2.27 -7.83 19.73
N CYS A 447 3.30 -7.01 19.58
CA CYS A 447 4.27 -6.70 20.62
C CYS A 447 4.75 -5.24 20.53
N ASP A 448 4.78 -4.53 21.65
CA ASP A 448 5.25 -3.14 21.74
C ASP A 448 6.73 -3.00 22.20
N ASP A 449 7.30 -4.04 22.83
CA ASP A 449 8.66 -4.04 23.43
C ASP A 449 9.35 -5.39 23.27
N ALA A 450 10.62 -5.42 22.84
CA ALA A 450 11.35 -6.64 22.43
C ALA A 450 11.38 -7.80 23.47
N ILE A 451 11.19 -7.51 24.77
CA ILE A 451 11.09 -8.53 25.84
C ILE A 451 9.85 -9.42 25.65
N HIS A 452 8.78 -8.88 25.05
CA HIS A 452 7.56 -9.63 24.75
C HIS A 452 7.63 -10.38 23.40
N GLU A 453 8.58 -10.06 22.49
CA GLU A 453 8.75 -10.82 21.25
C GLU A 453 9.15 -12.27 21.51
N GLU A 454 10.05 -12.52 22.48
CA GLU A 454 10.45 -13.87 22.88
C GLU A 454 9.28 -14.61 23.54
N SER A 455 8.54 -13.96 24.45
CA SER A 455 7.39 -14.55 25.14
C SER A 455 6.25 -14.97 24.21
N GLU A 456 5.97 -14.23 23.14
CA GLU A 456 4.94 -14.60 22.16
C GLU A 456 5.41 -15.73 21.21
N LEU A 457 6.71 -15.79 20.91
CA LEU A 457 7.30 -16.88 20.13
C LEU A 457 7.32 -18.21 20.91
N ASP A 458 7.67 -18.17 22.20
CA ASP A 458 7.63 -19.34 23.07
C ASP A 458 6.20 -19.87 23.23
N HIS A 459 5.22 -19.00 23.47
CA HIS A 459 3.81 -19.36 23.56
C HIS A 459 3.25 -19.94 22.24
N LEU A 460 3.67 -19.40 21.09
CA LEU A 460 3.37 -19.99 19.77
C LEU A 460 3.94 -21.40 19.62
N VAL A 461 5.18 -21.64 20.09
CA VAL A 461 5.80 -22.97 20.08
C VAL A 461 5.02 -23.93 20.99
N GLU A 462 4.68 -23.52 22.23
CA GLU A 462 3.89 -24.35 23.15
C GLU A 462 2.54 -24.80 22.56
N GLU A 463 1.81 -23.91 21.85
CA GLU A 463 0.55 -24.28 21.20
C GLU A 463 0.73 -25.23 20.00
N LEU A 464 1.83 -25.06 19.24
CA LEU A 464 2.14 -25.92 18.09
C LEU A 464 2.69 -27.31 18.51
N GLU A 465 3.44 -27.41 19.61
CA GLU A 465 3.96 -28.69 20.13
C GLU A 465 2.84 -29.65 20.58
N LYS A 466 1.65 -29.12 20.90
CA LYS A 466 0.45 -29.93 21.18
C LYS A 466 -0.04 -30.75 19.96
N ILE A 467 0.48 -30.49 18.76
CA ILE A 467 0.05 -31.15 17.50
C ILE A 467 1.21 -31.67 16.62
N ALA A 468 2.44 -31.23 16.86
CA ALA A 468 3.61 -31.49 16.01
C ALA A 468 4.91 -31.46 16.83
N VAL A 469 6.04 -31.81 16.20
CA VAL A 469 7.37 -31.40 16.66
C VAL A 469 7.69 -30.06 16.01
N VAL A 470 8.22 -29.10 16.76
CA VAL A 470 8.48 -27.74 16.29
C VAL A 470 9.96 -27.41 16.41
N ASN A 471 10.58 -26.94 15.32
CA ASN A 471 11.94 -26.43 15.31
C ASN A 471 11.90 -24.92 15.02
N LEU A 472 12.29 -24.08 15.98
CA LEU A 472 12.36 -22.63 15.81
C LEU A 472 13.79 -22.18 15.50
N LEU A 473 13.95 -21.40 14.44
CA LEU A 473 15.24 -21.00 13.86
C LEU A 473 15.26 -19.49 13.59
N GLN A 474 15.72 -18.72 14.57
CA GLN A 474 15.97 -17.27 14.47
C GLN A 474 17.16 -16.94 13.54
N ASN A 475 17.44 -15.64 13.36
CA ASN A 475 18.60 -15.13 12.61
C ASN A 475 18.68 -15.69 11.16
N ARG A 476 17.51 -15.73 10.49
CA ARG A 476 17.39 -16.07 9.07
C ARG A 476 17.14 -14.81 8.24
N SER A 477 17.35 -14.95 6.94
CA SER A 477 17.14 -13.92 5.92
C SER A 477 16.38 -14.51 4.74
N ILE A 478 15.43 -13.76 4.16
CA ILE A 478 14.83 -14.09 2.86
C ILE A 478 15.54 -13.29 1.77
N ILE A 479 16.13 -13.98 0.79
CA ILE A 479 16.52 -13.39 -0.49
C ILE A 479 15.38 -13.65 -1.48
N SER A 480 14.68 -12.59 -1.89
CA SER A 480 13.60 -12.68 -2.88
C SER A 480 14.09 -12.20 -4.25
N LEU A 481 13.97 -13.08 -5.24
CA LEU A 481 14.31 -12.83 -6.64
C LEU A 481 13.04 -12.45 -7.40
N ILE A 482 12.93 -11.21 -7.85
CA ILE A 482 11.81 -10.73 -8.67
C ILE A 482 12.27 -10.68 -10.13
N GLY A 483 11.57 -11.37 -11.04
CA GLY A 483 11.95 -11.50 -12.44
C GLY A 483 10.87 -12.09 -13.34
N ASN A 484 11.23 -12.36 -14.61
CA ASN A 484 10.29 -12.98 -15.56
C ASN A 484 10.09 -14.46 -15.21
N VAL A 485 8.85 -14.82 -14.85
CA VAL A 485 8.44 -16.20 -14.52
C VAL A 485 8.63 -17.17 -15.69
N GLU A 486 8.58 -16.70 -16.95
CA GLU A 486 8.89 -17.51 -18.13
C GLU A 486 10.34 -18.00 -18.14
N CYS A 487 11.25 -17.25 -17.50
CA CYS A 487 12.67 -17.58 -17.36
C CYS A 487 12.99 -18.28 -16.02
N SER A 488 11.99 -18.71 -15.24
CA SER A 488 12.15 -19.29 -13.90
C SER A 488 13.29 -20.31 -13.79
N SER A 489 13.35 -21.30 -14.69
CA SER A 489 14.39 -22.35 -14.68
C SER A 489 15.81 -21.79 -14.82
N LEU A 490 16.01 -20.79 -15.68
CA LEU A 490 17.30 -20.11 -15.89
C LEU A 490 17.69 -19.27 -14.66
N ILE A 491 16.72 -18.58 -14.06
CA ILE A 491 16.92 -17.82 -12.83
C ILE A 491 17.35 -18.76 -11.70
N LEU A 492 16.66 -19.88 -11.53
CA LEU A 492 16.95 -20.90 -10.50
C LEU A 492 18.33 -21.53 -10.70
N GLU A 493 18.65 -22.04 -11.90
CA GLU A 493 19.97 -22.63 -12.20
C GLU A 493 21.11 -21.66 -11.87
N LYS A 494 21.01 -20.44 -12.38
CA LYS A 494 22.01 -19.38 -12.20
C LYS A 494 22.12 -18.97 -10.73
N ALA A 495 21.00 -18.82 -10.02
CA ALA A 495 21.00 -18.47 -8.61
C ALA A 495 21.64 -19.56 -7.73
N PHE A 496 21.23 -20.82 -7.86
CA PHE A 496 21.79 -21.91 -7.06
C PHE A 496 23.26 -22.18 -7.35
N SER A 497 23.69 -22.04 -8.61
CA SER A 497 25.11 -22.10 -8.98
C SER A 497 25.93 -21.00 -8.28
N VAL A 498 25.45 -19.75 -8.31
CA VAL A 498 26.12 -18.60 -7.68
C VAL A 498 26.17 -18.74 -6.15
N LEU A 499 25.05 -19.12 -5.51
CA LEU A 499 24.96 -19.29 -4.06
C LEU A 499 25.90 -20.41 -3.57
N ARG A 500 25.86 -21.57 -4.22
CA ARG A 500 26.75 -22.71 -3.91
C ARG A 500 28.23 -22.33 -4.03
N ASN A 501 28.60 -21.61 -5.08
CA ASN A 501 29.99 -21.15 -5.30
C ASN A 501 30.45 -20.09 -4.28
N ASN A 502 29.53 -19.48 -3.53
CA ASN A 502 29.81 -18.55 -2.44
C ASN A 502 29.68 -19.20 -1.04
N GLY A 503 29.39 -20.50 -0.96
CA GLY A 503 29.17 -21.21 0.30
C GLY A 503 27.82 -20.93 0.96
N VAL A 504 26.89 -20.27 0.26
CA VAL A 504 25.59 -19.86 0.81
C VAL A 504 24.60 -21.03 0.80
N ASN A 505 24.07 -21.41 1.96
CA ASN A 505 23.18 -22.57 2.09
C ASN A 505 21.69 -22.18 2.19
N VAL A 506 20.92 -22.49 1.14
CA VAL A 506 19.46 -22.29 1.11
C VAL A 506 18.77 -23.39 1.93
N GLN A 507 17.92 -22.97 2.88
CA GLN A 507 17.25 -23.85 3.86
C GLN A 507 15.77 -24.07 3.54
N MET A 508 15.11 -23.09 2.92
CA MET A 508 13.71 -23.17 2.48
C MET A 508 13.56 -22.39 1.16
N ILE A 509 12.69 -22.88 0.29
CA ILE A 509 12.37 -22.30 -1.02
C ILE A 509 10.85 -22.13 -1.08
N SER A 510 10.37 -20.97 -1.53
CA SER A 510 8.95 -20.74 -1.81
C SER A 510 8.78 -19.99 -3.12
N GLN A 511 8.00 -20.57 -4.03
CA GLN A 511 7.61 -19.97 -5.31
C GLN A 511 6.12 -20.23 -5.56
N GLY A 512 5.37 -19.18 -5.93
CA GLY A 512 3.95 -19.30 -6.26
C GLY A 512 3.72 -19.74 -7.71
N ALA A 513 2.62 -20.46 -7.96
CA ALA A 513 2.32 -21.10 -9.27
C ALA A 513 2.26 -20.17 -10.49
N SER A 514 2.15 -18.85 -10.30
CA SER A 514 2.14 -17.86 -11.37
C SER A 514 2.82 -16.53 -10.99
N LYS A 515 3.63 -16.52 -9.92
CA LYS A 515 4.22 -15.27 -9.39
C LYS A 515 5.59 -14.96 -10.00
N VAL A 516 5.85 -13.67 -10.15
CA VAL A 516 7.16 -13.08 -10.52
C VAL A 516 8.25 -13.23 -9.43
N ASN A 517 7.93 -13.83 -8.28
CA ASN A 517 8.80 -13.93 -7.10
C ASN A 517 9.24 -15.36 -6.78
N ILE A 518 10.53 -15.52 -6.46
CA ILE A 518 11.13 -16.72 -5.88
C ILE A 518 11.82 -16.32 -4.58
N SER A 519 11.33 -16.80 -3.43
CA SER A 519 11.89 -16.51 -2.10
C SER A 519 12.78 -17.66 -1.61
N LEU A 520 14.02 -17.33 -1.24
CA LEU A 520 15.05 -18.26 -0.76
C LEU A 520 15.46 -17.89 0.67
N VAL A 521 15.28 -18.82 1.63
CA VAL A 521 15.67 -18.60 3.03
C VAL A 521 17.11 -19.07 3.26
N VAL A 522 17.93 -18.22 3.86
CA VAL A 522 19.35 -18.43 4.19
C VAL A 522 19.65 -17.96 5.62
N ASN A 523 20.84 -18.22 6.16
CA ASN A 523 21.27 -17.59 7.42
C ASN A 523 21.50 -16.08 7.22
N ASP A 524 21.25 -15.26 8.24
CA ASP A 524 21.41 -13.79 8.10
C ASP A 524 22.87 -13.38 7.85
N SER A 525 23.82 -14.14 8.40
CA SER A 525 25.28 -13.94 8.28
C SER A 525 25.81 -14.05 6.85
N GLU A 526 25.25 -14.94 6.03
CA GLU A 526 25.65 -15.18 4.64
C GLU A 526 24.82 -14.38 3.63
N ALA A 527 23.65 -13.89 4.02
CA ALA A 527 22.66 -13.34 3.10
C ALA A 527 23.14 -12.11 2.31
N LYS A 528 23.85 -11.18 2.97
CA LYS A 528 24.42 -9.99 2.30
C LYS A 528 25.53 -10.34 1.30
N GLN A 529 26.24 -11.45 1.50
CA GLN A 529 27.18 -11.98 0.50
C GLN A 529 26.41 -12.61 -0.67
N GLY A 530 25.38 -13.40 -0.38
CA GLY A 530 24.48 -13.98 -1.39
C GLY A 530 23.89 -12.93 -2.33
N VAL A 531 23.32 -11.85 -1.80
CA VAL A 531 22.76 -10.74 -2.59
C VAL A 531 23.79 -10.08 -3.50
N ARG A 532 25.00 -9.79 -3.00
CA ARG A 532 26.10 -9.22 -3.82
C ARG A 532 26.52 -10.15 -4.95
N ALA A 533 26.74 -11.43 -4.63
CA ALA A 533 27.15 -12.43 -5.61
C ALA A 533 26.09 -12.65 -6.70
N LEU A 534 24.81 -12.70 -6.30
CA LEU A 534 23.66 -12.77 -7.23
C LEU A 534 23.58 -11.51 -8.09
N HIS A 535 23.70 -10.32 -7.50
CA HIS A 535 23.62 -9.06 -8.25
C HIS A 535 24.72 -8.98 -9.32
N SER A 536 25.98 -9.21 -8.95
CA SER A 536 27.09 -9.27 -9.92
C SER A 536 26.89 -10.34 -11.01
N ALA A 537 26.24 -11.46 -10.70
CA ALA A 537 25.97 -12.50 -11.69
C ALA A 537 24.87 -12.11 -12.69
N PHE A 538 23.79 -11.46 -12.23
CA PHE A 538 22.64 -11.11 -13.07
C PHE A 538 22.77 -9.74 -13.76
N PHE A 539 23.30 -8.71 -13.10
CA PHE A 539 23.24 -7.31 -13.58
C PHE A 539 24.59 -6.73 -14.03
N GLU A 540 25.72 -7.38 -13.76
CA GLU A 540 27.04 -6.90 -14.18
C GLU A 540 27.66 -7.79 -15.28
N LYS A 541 27.66 -9.12 -15.11
CA LYS A 541 28.37 -10.03 -16.01
C LYS A 541 27.72 -10.25 -17.39
N GLU A 542 26.44 -9.94 -17.57
CA GLU A 542 25.74 -10.20 -18.84
C GLU A 542 26.13 -9.23 -19.99
N GLU A 543 26.71 -8.06 -19.68
CA GLU A 543 27.23 -7.12 -20.69
C GLU A 543 28.35 -7.74 -21.57
N ASN A 544 28.99 -8.82 -21.12
CA ASN A 544 30.02 -9.55 -21.86
C ASN A 544 29.51 -10.74 -22.69
N TYR A 545 28.24 -11.16 -22.52
CA TYR A 545 27.69 -12.32 -23.26
C TYR A 545 27.09 -11.92 -24.62
N PHE A 546 26.39 -10.78 -24.70
CA PHE A 546 25.85 -10.30 -25.98
C PHE A 546 26.91 -9.65 -26.89
N SER A 547 28.01 -9.16 -26.33
CA SER A 547 29.14 -8.61 -27.10
C SER A 547 30.02 -9.68 -27.74
N SER A 548 30.01 -10.92 -27.22
CA SER A 548 30.76 -12.06 -27.76
C SER A 548 29.93 -12.93 -28.72
N ALA A 549 28.60 -12.92 -28.63
CA ALA A 549 27.71 -13.71 -29.49
C ALA A 549 27.62 -13.19 -30.95
N ASN A 550 27.80 -11.89 -31.19
CA ASN A 550 27.75 -11.30 -32.53
C ASN A 550 29.04 -11.52 -33.36
N GLY A 551 29.91 -12.45 -32.94
CA GLY A 551 31.24 -12.69 -33.50
C GLY A 551 31.35 -13.80 -34.56
N HIS A 552 30.33 -14.64 -34.76
CA HIS A 552 30.32 -15.67 -35.81
C HIS A 552 28.89 -16.11 -36.20
N PHE A 553 28.37 -15.55 -37.30
CA PHE A 553 27.50 -16.22 -38.28
C PHE A 553 27.53 -15.47 -39.62
#